data_AF-A0A966UQU0-F1
#
_entry.id   AF-A0A966UQU0-F1
#
_cell.length_a   1.000
_cell.length_b   1.000
_cell.length_c   1.000
_cell.angle_alpha   90.00
_cell.angle_beta   90.00
_cell.angle_gamma   90.00
#
_symmetry.space_group_name_H-M   'P 1'
#
loop_
_entity.id
_entity.type
_entity.pdbx_description
1 polymer ?
#
loop_
_entity_poly.entity_id
_entity_poly.type
_entity_poly.pdbx_seq_one_letter_code
_entity_poly.pdbx_strand_id
1 'polypeptide(L)'
;MIKEKLTILWRRIVEATSSCLIMMTQGNVLAITIGHWITALKTGFLTGIMAIAVAIFGNKEMQENKYVVAGITGFLTAIADLFVHPSHYGGVHTEAVITGIGAGLLCIALSNIGKK
;
A
#
# COMPACT_ATOMS: atom_id res chain seq x y z
N MET A 1 18.23 -6.06 11.56
CA MET A 1 17.26 -5.20 12.27
C MET A 1 16.91 -3.89 11.55
N ILE A 2 17.79 -2.88 11.44
CA ILE A 2 17.44 -1.60 10.77
C ILE A 2 17.21 -1.77 9.26
N LYS A 3 18.10 -2.51 8.59
CA LYS A 3 17.99 -2.78 7.13
C LYS A 3 16.67 -3.46 6.76
N GLU A 4 16.24 -4.46 7.52
CA GLU A 4 14.98 -5.18 7.28
C GLU A 4 13.76 -4.26 7.41
N LYS A 5 13.73 -3.42 8.45
CA LYS A 5 12.64 -2.46 8.65
C LYS A 5 12.59 -1.42 7.52
N LEU A 6 13.75 -0.97 7.05
CA LEU A 6 13.84 -0.08 5.89
C LEU A 6 13.38 -0.77 4.60
N THR A 7 13.69 -2.05 4.42
CA THR A 7 13.17 -2.85 3.30
C THR A 7 11.65 -3.00 3.37
N ILE A 8 11.10 -3.26 4.55
CA ILE A 8 9.64 -3.30 4.76
C ILE A 8 9.04 -1.95 4.37
N LEU A 9 9.56 -0.85 4.92
CA LEU A 9 9.08 0.49 4.62
C LEU A 9 9.02 0.76 3.13
N TRP A 10 10.14 0.52 2.43
CA TRP A 10 10.26 0.81 1.01
C TRP A 10 9.28 -0.01 0.18
N ARG A 11 9.15 -1.31 0.47
CA ARG A 11 8.20 -2.18 -0.24
C ARG A 11 6.76 -1.70 -0.08
N ARG A 12 6.34 -1.35 1.14
CA ARG A 12 4.97 -0.88 1.40
C ARG A 12 4.69 0.46 0.76
N ILE A 13 5.67 1.38 0.76
CA ILE A 13 5.55 2.66 0.04
C ILE A 13 5.29 2.40 -1.44
N VAL A 14 6.09 1.56 -2.09
CA VAL A 14 5.97 1.28 -3.53
C VAL A 14 4.64 0.61 -3.87
N GLU A 15 4.23 -0.41 -3.10
CA GLU A 15 2.99 -1.15 -3.34
C GLU A 15 1.75 -0.25 -3.18
N ALA A 16 1.69 0.52 -2.08
CA ALA A 16 0.57 1.40 -1.79
C ALA A 16 0.52 2.61 -2.75
N THR A 17 1.67 3.23 -3.04
CA THR A 17 1.75 4.36 -4.00
C THR A 17 1.27 3.91 -5.37
N SER A 18 1.78 2.77 -5.86
CA SER A 18 1.42 2.26 -7.19
C SER A 18 -0.06 1.93 -7.28
N SER A 19 -0.62 1.26 -6.26
CA SER A 19 -2.04 0.95 -6.20
C SER A 19 -2.90 2.21 -6.21
N CYS A 20 -2.61 3.18 -5.33
CA CYS A 20 -3.35 4.43 -5.20
C CYS A 20 -3.31 5.24 -6.51
N LEU A 21 -2.14 5.33 -7.15
CA LEU A 21 -1.98 6.05 -8.42
C LEU A 21 -2.88 5.49 -9.53
N ILE A 22 -2.97 4.16 -9.63
CA ILE A 22 -3.80 3.48 -10.63
C ILE A 22 -5.29 3.65 -10.30
N MET A 23 -5.66 3.56 -9.02
CA MET A 23 -7.07 3.65 -8.62
C MET A 23 -7.62 5.08 -8.73
N MET A 24 -6.85 6.10 -8.36
CA MET A 24 -7.24 7.50 -8.53
C MET A 24 -7.50 7.85 -10.00
N THR A 25 -6.74 7.27 -10.94
CA THR A 25 -6.95 7.49 -12.38
C THR A 25 -7.86 6.45 -13.03
N GLN A 26 -8.47 5.57 -12.23
CA GLN A 26 -9.36 4.51 -12.69
C GLN A 26 -8.73 3.62 -13.77
N GLY A 27 -7.41 3.41 -13.68
CA GLY A 27 -6.62 2.66 -14.66
C GLY A 27 -6.10 3.46 -15.84
N ASN A 28 -6.49 4.73 -16.00
CA ASN A 28 -5.95 5.59 -17.05
C ASN A 28 -4.60 6.19 -16.65
N VAL A 29 -3.52 5.46 -16.94
CA VAL A 29 -2.14 5.88 -16.64
C VAL A 29 -1.77 7.21 -17.31
N LEU A 30 -2.36 7.54 -18.46
CA LEU A 30 -2.10 8.80 -19.16
C LEU A 30 -2.73 10.01 -18.48
N ALA A 31 -3.68 9.82 -17.57
CA ALA A 31 -4.31 10.87 -16.78
C ALA A 31 -3.56 11.18 -15.47
N ILE A 32 -2.43 10.52 -15.20
CA ILE A 32 -1.63 10.77 -14.00
C ILE A 32 -1.03 12.17 -14.06
N THR A 33 -1.18 12.91 -12.95
CA THR A 33 -0.66 14.27 -12.80
C THR A 33 0.27 14.32 -11.60
N ILE A 34 0.96 15.45 -11.41
CA ILE A 34 1.78 15.70 -10.22
C ILE A 34 0.92 15.63 -8.95
N GLY A 35 -0.34 16.07 -9.01
CA GLY A 35 -1.28 15.96 -7.89
C GLY A 35 -1.57 14.51 -7.49
N HIS A 36 -1.76 13.63 -8.48
CA HIS A 36 -1.90 12.19 -8.25
C HIS A 36 -0.65 11.60 -7.59
N TRP A 37 0.55 11.99 -8.05
CA TRP A 37 1.80 11.53 -7.45
C TRP A 37 1.96 11.95 -5.99
N ILE A 38 1.70 13.23 -5.66
CA ILE A 38 1.81 13.74 -4.29
C ILE A 38 0.85 13.00 -3.37
N THR A 39 -0.38 12.79 -3.81
CA THR A 39 -1.42 12.10 -3.04
C THR A 39 -1.05 10.63 -2.82
N ALA A 40 -0.69 9.91 -3.88
CA ALA A 40 -0.28 8.51 -3.80
C ALA A 40 0.96 8.33 -2.91
N LEU A 41 1.94 9.23 -2.97
CA LEU A 41 3.12 9.19 -2.11
C LEU A 41 2.76 9.42 -0.64
N LYS A 42 1.86 10.34 -0.32
CA LYS A 42 1.35 10.51 1.06
C LYS A 42 0.71 9.21 1.57
N THR A 43 -0.14 8.58 0.76
CA THR A 43 -0.76 7.27 1.07
C THR A 43 0.30 6.20 1.29
N GLY A 44 1.32 6.14 0.41
CA GLY A 44 2.43 5.21 0.51
C GLY A 44 3.27 5.39 1.78
N PHE A 45 3.66 6.62 2.10
CA PHE A 45 4.43 6.93 3.30
C PHE A 45 3.66 6.59 4.57
N LEU A 46 2.38 6.96 4.65
CA LEU A 46 1.54 6.65 5.80
C LEU A 46 1.38 5.12 5.97
N THR A 47 1.13 4.39 4.88
CA THR A 47 1.09 2.92 4.89
C THR A 47 2.41 2.34 5.39
N GLY A 48 3.54 2.84 4.89
CA GLY A 48 4.87 2.36 5.26
C GLY A 48 5.17 2.57 6.75
N ILE A 49 4.84 3.73 7.31
CA ILE A 49 5.00 4.03 8.74
C ILE A 49 4.14 3.08 9.58
N MET A 50 2.87 2.90 9.23
CA MET A 50 1.99 1.96 9.92
C MET A 50 2.51 0.52 9.83
N ALA A 51 3.05 0.11 8.69
CA ALA A 51 3.61 -1.22 8.52
C ALA A 51 4.89 -1.44 9.34
N ILE A 52 5.75 -0.41 9.49
CA ILE A 52 6.86 -0.48 10.45
C ILE A 52 6.32 -0.65 11.87
N ALA A 53 5.29 0.10 12.26
CA ALA A 53 4.69 -0.02 13.59
C ALA A 53 4.20 -1.46 13.84
N VAL A 54 3.46 -2.03 12.89
CA VAL A 54 3.05 -3.45 12.94
C VAL A 54 4.26 -4.39 12.99
N ALA A 55 5.36 -4.09 12.28
CA ALA A 55 6.60 -4.86 12.34
C ALA A 55 7.39 -4.71 13.66
N ILE A 56 7.11 -3.70 14.48
CA ILE A 56 7.73 -3.51 15.80
C ILE A 56 6.88 -4.20 16.87
N PHE A 57 5.56 -4.05 16.82
CA PHE A 57 4.64 -4.51 17.87
C PHE A 57 4.00 -5.87 17.57
N GLY A 58 4.03 -6.33 16.32
CA GLY A 58 3.40 -7.57 15.87
C GLY A 58 4.26 -8.81 16.11
N ASN A 59 3.63 -9.98 15.99
CA ASN A 59 4.31 -11.27 16.08
C ASN A 59 5.18 -11.52 14.82
N LYS A 60 6.38 -12.05 15.01
CA LYS A 60 7.32 -12.40 13.93
C LYS A 60 6.71 -13.39 12.93
N GLU A 61 5.89 -14.33 13.40
CA GLU A 61 5.21 -15.31 12.53
C GLU A 61 4.29 -14.65 11.49
N MET A 62 3.73 -13.48 11.81
CA MET A 62 2.91 -12.72 10.85
C MET A 62 3.73 -12.20 9.67
N GLN A 63 5.04 -12.03 9.86
CA GLN A 63 5.96 -11.56 8.81
C GLN A 63 6.46 -12.68 7.90
N GLU A 64 6.31 -13.94 8.32
CA GLU A 64 6.76 -15.11 7.55
C GLU A 64 5.73 -15.53 6.49
N ASN A 65 4.44 -15.34 6.79
CA ASN A 65 3.37 -15.65 5.86
C ASN A 65 3.08 -14.48 4.90
N LYS A 66 3.47 -14.62 3.63
CA LYS A 66 3.25 -13.61 2.59
C LYS A 66 1.79 -13.17 2.43
N TYR A 67 0.82 -14.06 2.66
CA TYR A 67 -0.60 -13.74 2.55
C TYR A 67 -1.07 -12.87 3.71
N VAL A 68 -0.55 -13.12 4.92
CA VAL A 68 -0.80 -12.28 6.09
C VAL A 68 -0.21 -10.89 5.88
N VAL A 69 1.05 -10.82 5.42
CA VAL A 69 1.70 -9.55 5.08
C VAL A 69 0.91 -8.78 4.00
N ALA A 70 0.40 -9.47 2.98
CA ALA A 70 -0.42 -8.86 1.94
C ALA A 70 -1.75 -8.33 2.49
N GLY A 71 -2.43 -9.08 3.35
CA GLY A 71 -3.66 -8.65 4.02
C GLY A 71 -3.44 -7.41 4.88
N ILE A 72 -2.38 -7.41 5.69
CA ILE A 72 -1.98 -6.23 6.49
C ILE A 72 -1.70 -5.04 5.59
N THR A 73 -0.94 -5.25 4.51
CA THR A 73 -0.59 -4.17 3.57
C THR A 73 -1.84 -3.56 2.96
N GLY A 74 -2.74 -4.39 2.42
CA GLY A 74 -3.97 -3.91 1.80
C GLY A 74 -4.86 -3.17 2.79
N PHE A 75 -5.00 -3.69 4.01
CA PHE A 75 -5.78 -3.04 5.06
C PHE A 75 -5.19 -1.68 5.46
N LEU A 76 -3.88 -1.62 5.71
CA LEU A 76 -3.20 -0.37 6.04
C LEU A 76 -3.26 0.64 4.89
N THR A 77 -3.15 0.19 3.64
CA THR A 77 -3.31 1.06 2.47
C THR A 77 -4.72 1.62 2.37
N ALA A 78 -5.76 0.79 2.54
CA ALA A 78 -7.14 1.29 2.51
C ALA A 78 -7.39 2.35 3.60
N ILE A 79 -6.85 2.14 4.80
CA ILE A 79 -6.90 3.15 5.87
C ILE A 79 -6.16 4.43 5.44
N ALA A 80 -4.92 4.31 4.95
CA ALA A 80 -4.13 5.46 4.55
C ALA A 80 -4.81 6.27 3.43
N ASP A 81 -5.40 5.59 2.45
CA ASP A 81 -6.11 6.19 1.32
C ASP A 81 -7.29 7.04 1.81
N LEU A 82 -8.13 6.48 2.70
CA LEU A 82 -9.26 7.19 3.34
C LEU A 82 -8.82 8.44 4.11
N PHE A 83 -7.65 8.40 4.75
CA PHE A 83 -7.13 9.54 5.52
C PHE A 83 -6.50 10.62 4.65
N VAL A 84 -5.92 10.25 3.51
CA VAL A 84 -5.12 11.17 2.69
C VAL A 84 -5.99 11.97 1.73
N HIS A 85 -7.05 11.39 1.18
CA HIS A 85 -7.95 12.13 0.30
C HIS A 85 -9.40 11.60 0.33
N PRO A 86 -10.39 12.46 0.03
CA PRO A 86 -11.73 12.01 -0.29
C PRO A 86 -11.72 11.20 -1.60
N SER A 87 -12.59 10.19 -1.70
CA SER A 87 -12.71 9.38 -2.91
C SER A 87 -13.30 10.16 -4.09
N HIS A 88 -12.87 9.79 -5.29
CA HIS A 88 -13.43 10.20 -6.58
C HIS A 88 -14.43 9.17 -7.15
N TYR A 89 -14.48 7.95 -6.61
CA TYR A 89 -15.55 7.00 -6.91
C TYR A 89 -16.85 7.44 -6.23
N GLY A 90 -18.00 7.08 -6.82
CA GLY A 90 -19.35 7.44 -6.33
C GLY A 90 -19.72 6.98 -4.90
N GLY A 91 -18.79 6.38 -4.17
CA GLY A 91 -18.87 6.13 -2.72
C GLY A 91 -17.48 6.13 -2.08
N VAL A 92 -17.32 6.91 -1.00
CA VAL A 92 -16.06 7.22 -0.32
C VAL A 92 -15.21 6.00 0.06
N HIS A 93 -15.87 4.88 0.38
CA HIS A 93 -15.21 3.67 0.84
C HIS A 93 -14.77 2.73 -0.28
N THR A 94 -15.34 2.88 -1.49
CA THR A 94 -15.14 1.90 -2.57
C THR A 94 -13.73 1.99 -3.15
N GLU A 95 -13.26 3.21 -3.40
CA GLU A 95 -11.91 3.44 -3.92
C GLU A 95 -10.85 2.95 -2.95
N ALA A 96 -10.94 3.33 -1.67
CA ALA A 96 -9.97 2.91 -0.67
C ALA A 96 -9.90 1.38 -0.50
N VAL A 97 -11.05 0.69 -0.53
CA VAL A 97 -11.09 -0.77 -0.48
C VAL A 97 -10.38 -1.38 -1.70
N ILE A 98 -10.66 -0.88 -2.90
CA ILE A 98 -10.03 -1.39 -4.13
C ILE A 98 -8.54 -1.06 -4.15
N THR A 99 -8.14 0.14 -3.70
CA THR A 99 -6.74 0.53 -3.52
C THR A 99 -6.02 -0.40 -2.55
N GLY A 100 -6.66 -0.75 -1.43
CA GLY A 100 -6.14 -1.74 -0.48
C GLY A 100 -5.98 -3.12 -1.12
N ILE A 101 -7.00 -3.61 -1.82
CA ILE A 101 -6.92 -4.91 -2.54
C ILE A 101 -5.77 -4.89 -3.55
N GLY A 102 -5.65 -3.82 -4.34
CA GLY A 102 -4.57 -3.66 -5.31
C GLY A 102 -3.18 -3.68 -4.66
N ALA A 103 -3.00 -3.01 -3.53
CA ALA A 103 -1.74 -3.01 -2.80
C ALA A 103 -1.40 -4.39 -2.21
N GLY A 104 -2.40 -5.10 -1.69
CA GLY A 104 -2.24 -6.50 -1.25
C GLY A 104 -1.83 -7.44 -2.38
N LEU A 105 -2.46 -7.32 -3.56
CA LEU A 105 -2.10 -8.10 -4.74
C LEU A 105 -0.68 -7.77 -5.23
N LEU A 106 -0.31 -6.48 -5.26
CA LEU A 106 1.05 -6.06 -5.58
C LEU A 106 2.07 -6.62 -4.58
N CYS A 107 1.73 -6.64 -3.29
CA CYS A 107 2.57 -7.28 -2.27
C CYS A 107 2.82 -8.77 -2.59
N ILE A 108 1.78 -9.52 -2.94
CA ILE A 108 1.93 -10.94 -3.28
C ILE A 108 2.77 -11.09 -4.55
N ALA A 109 2.49 -10.29 -5.58
CA ALA A 109 3.19 -10.34 -6.86
C ALA A 109 4.69 -10.07 -6.68
N LEU A 110 5.05 -8.98 -5.98
CA LEU A 110 6.44 -8.59 -5.72
C LEU A 110 7.14 -9.55 -4.75
N SER A 111 6.40 -10.17 -3.82
CA SER A 111 6.95 -11.20 -2.94
C SER A 111 7.45 -12.44 -3.70
N ASN A 112 6.84 -12.77 -4.85
CA ASN A 112 7.26 -13.92 -5.65
C ASN A 112 8.43 -13.60 -6.58
N ILE A 113 8.61 -12.34 -7.02
CA ILE A 113 9.68 -11.93 -7.94
C ILE A 113 11.07 -11.94 -7.28
N GLY A 114 11.14 -11.78 -5.95
CA GLY A 114 12.39 -11.75 -5.20
C GLY A 114 12.88 -13.10 -4.65
N LYS A 115 12.18 -14.21 -4.93
CA LYS A 115 12.63 -15.55 -4.54
C LYS A 115 13.63 -16.07 -5.60
N LYS A 116 14.91 -15.76 -5.40
CA LYS A 116 16.02 -16.56 -5.96
C LYS A 116 16.37 -17.66 -4.97
#